data_AF-A0A1L6J868-F1
#
_entry.id   AF-A0A1L6J868-F1
#
_cell.length_a   1.000
_cell.length_b   1.000
_cell.length_c   1.000
_cell.angle_alpha   90.00
_cell.angle_beta   90.00
_cell.angle_gamma   90.00
#
_symmetry.space_group_name_H-M   'P 1'
#
loop_
_entity.id
_entity.type
_entity.pdbx_description
1 polymer ?
#
loop_
_entity_poly.entity_id
_entity_poly.type
_entity_poly.pdbx_seq_one_letter_code
_entity_poly.pdbx_strand_id
1 'polypeptide(L)'
;MNIDPLHQHRISVIRNLVGDYVRSPSLAHLRSAHALDKLASEIIRRLDVGSPLWIKWNDVRDELARASCPCWIPAPMLVIALNALPGPKLTATDVTSRIEVLQEELGEWPRDHLRSGCEAILKEEIEAGTELMAILYRIRSHIDQEEARLHEERERAYRERTAAERARIEARFLAGADSKWTPVAGSKTVYCRMNGRVFRLVRTVDGKQELERVASYNSDTGILVGRYARRGDATAAVREVAYKPDFLP
;
A
#
# COMPACT_ATOMS: atom_id res chain seq x y z
N MET A 1 -17.37 15.03 -2.81
CA MET A 1 -16.12 15.18 -2.03
C MET A 1 -16.20 16.49 -1.29
N ASN A 2 -16.46 16.46 0.02
CA ASN A 2 -16.31 17.65 0.86
C ASN A 2 -14.80 17.83 1.07
N ILE A 3 -14.20 18.81 0.40
CA ILE A 3 -12.82 19.19 0.65
C ILE A 3 -12.79 19.85 2.02
N ASP A 4 -11.93 19.34 2.91
CA ASP A 4 -11.70 19.88 4.24
C ASP A 4 -11.52 21.42 4.17
N PRO A 5 -12.33 22.21 4.90
CA PRO A 5 -12.23 23.67 4.94
C PRO A 5 -10.82 24.18 5.27
N LEU A 6 -10.05 23.43 6.06
CA LEU A 6 -8.66 23.75 6.39
C LEU A 6 -7.73 23.57 5.19
N HIS A 7 -7.89 22.47 4.44
CA HIS A 7 -7.17 22.24 3.19
C HIS A 7 -7.46 23.36 2.17
N GLN A 8 -8.72 23.77 2.04
CA GLN A 8 -9.12 24.87 1.15
C GLN A 8 -8.52 26.22 1.57
N HIS A 9 -8.45 26.49 2.88
CA HIS A 9 -7.83 27.70 3.42
C HIS A 9 -6.32 27.73 3.14
N ARG A 10 -5.60 26.64 3.42
CA ARG A 10 -4.16 26.53 3.15
C ARG A 10 -3.85 26.72 1.67
N ILE A 11 -4.64 26.10 0.79
CA ILE A 11 -4.53 26.29 -0.66
C ILE A 11 -4.74 27.77 -1.04
N SER A 12 -5.72 28.45 -0.43
CA SER A 12 -5.98 29.87 -0.69
C SER A 12 -4.80 30.76 -0.27
N VAL A 13 -4.22 30.52 0.91
CA VAL A 13 -3.04 31.26 1.41
C VAL A 13 -1.85 31.08 0.47
N ILE A 14 -1.54 29.83 0.09
CA ILE A 14 -0.44 29.53 -0.84
C ILE A 14 -0.70 30.19 -2.20
N ARG A 15 -1.91 30.05 -2.75
CA ARG A 15 -2.29 30.61 -4.06
C ARG A 15 -2.15 32.14 -4.09
N ASN A 16 -2.54 32.82 -3.02
CA ASN A 16 -2.42 34.27 -2.93
C ASN A 16 -0.95 34.71 -2.87
N LEU A 17 -0.12 34.06 -2.04
CA LEU A 17 1.30 34.37 -1.94
C LEU A 17 2.05 34.13 -3.26
N VAL A 18 1.80 32.99 -3.90
CA VAL A 18 2.37 32.69 -5.22
C VAL A 18 1.86 33.67 -6.27
N GLY A 19 0.57 33.99 -6.25
CA GLY A 19 -0.05 34.95 -7.17
C GLY A 19 0.56 36.35 -7.05
N ASP A 20 0.73 36.87 -5.84
CA ASP A 20 1.37 38.16 -5.59
C ASP A 20 2.84 38.16 -6.04
N TYR A 21 3.53 37.02 -5.89
CA TYR A 21 4.91 36.88 -6.29
C TYR A 21 5.10 36.83 -7.82
N VAL A 22 4.15 36.22 -8.54
CA VAL A 22 4.17 36.11 -10.02
C VAL A 22 3.63 37.38 -10.70
N ARG A 23 2.91 38.26 -9.98
CA ARG A 23 2.46 39.57 -10.48
C ARG A 23 3.59 40.57 -10.73
N SER A 24 4.82 40.28 -10.31
CA SER A 24 5.97 41.13 -10.60
C SER A 24 6.21 41.22 -12.13
N PRO A 25 6.49 42.41 -12.69
CA PRO A 25 6.67 42.61 -14.14
C PRO A 25 7.81 41.77 -14.76
N SER A 26 8.76 41.33 -13.95
CA SER A 26 9.85 40.45 -14.35
C SER A 26 9.78 39.17 -13.53
N LEU A 27 9.94 38.01 -14.19
CA LEU A 27 10.04 36.69 -13.55
C LEU A 27 11.49 36.32 -13.19
N ALA A 28 12.43 37.25 -13.34
CA ALA A 28 13.85 36.99 -13.07
C ALA A 28 14.11 36.61 -11.60
N HIS A 29 13.31 37.12 -10.67
CA HIS A 29 13.37 36.78 -9.24
C HIS A 29 12.97 35.34 -8.95
N LEU A 30 12.10 34.71 -9.74
CA LEU A 30 11.75 33.29 -9.60
C LEU A 30 12.92 32.33 -9.86
N ARG A 31 13.99 32.83 -10.51
CA ARG A 31 15.22 32.06 -10.77
C ARG A 31 16.28 32.26 -9.70
N SER A 32 16.06 33.16 -8.74
CA SER A 32 16.98 33.43 -7.64
C SER A 32 16.67 32.52 -6.46
N ALA A 33 17.67 31.76 -6.00
CA ALA A 33 17.55 30.91 -4.81
C ALA A 33 17.10 31.72 -3.58
N HIS A 34 17.71 32.88 -3.34
CA HIS A 34 17.35 33.76 -2.21
C HIS A 34 15.88 34.20 -2.22
N ALA A 35 15.35 34.46 -3.41
CA ALA A 35 13.99 34.96 -3.56
C ALA A 35 12.97 33.83 -3.37
N LEU A 36 13.32 32.60 -3.79
CA LEU A 36 12.57 31.38 -3.49
C LEU A 36 12.60 31.05 -2.00
N ASP A 37 13.77 31.14 -1.35
CA ASP A 37 13.90 30.92 0.10
C ASP A 37 13.03 31.90 0.88
N LYS A 38 13.03 33.18 0.50
CA LYS A 38 12.18 34.21 1.11
C LYS A 38 10.69 33.92 0.94
N LEU A 39 10.26 33.48 -0.25
CA LEU A 39 8.87 33.09 -0.49
C LEU A 39 8.49 31.86 0.33
N ALA A 40 9.36 30.85 0.39
CA ALA A 40 9.16 29.64 1.19
C ALA A 40 9.04 29.99 2.68
N SER A 41 9.93 30.81 3.22
CA SER A 41 9.85 31.28 4.61
C SER A 41 8.58 32.07 4.89
N GLU A 42 8.09 32.90 3.96
CA GLU A 42 6.84 33.64 4.14
C GLU A 42 5.61 32.73 4.05
N ILE A 43 5.61 31.72 3.17
CA ILE A 43 4.58 30.68 3.10
C ILE A 43 4.53 29.93 4.42
N ILE A 44 5.67 29.43 4.89
CA ILE A 44 5.80 28.72 6.16
C ILE A 44 5.31 29.62 7.30
N ARG A 45 5.82 30.86 7.40
CA ARG A 45 5.39 31.82 8.43
C ARG A 45 3.88 32.06 8.43
N ARG A 46 3.23 32.20 7.27
CA ARG A 46 1.78 32.44 7.20
C ARG A 46 0.93 31.20 7.43
N LEU A 47 1.49 30.01 7.18
CA LEU A 47 0.86 28.75 7.54
C LEU A 47 1.09 28.41 9.03
N ASP A 48 2.21 28.86 9.61
CA ASP A 48 2.67 28.61 10.98
C ASP A 48 2.19 29.67 11.99
N VAL A 49 1.66 30.82 11.55
CA VAL A 49 0.76 31.60 12.42
C VAL A 49 -0.44 30.68 12.66
N GLY A 50 -0.35 29.92 13.75
CA GLY A 50 -1.13 28.72 14.01
C GLY A 50 -2.57 28.92 13.60
N SER A 51 -3.12 27.90 12.93
CA SER A 51 -4.53 27.87 12.55
C SER A 51 -5.34 28.56 13.66
N PRO A 52 -6.02 29.68 13.41
CA PRO A 52 -6.69 30.46 14.45
C PRO A 52 -7.75 29.64 15.21
N LEU A 53 -8.01 28.41 14.76
CA LEU A 53 -8.85 27.40 15.39
C LEU A 53 -8.18 26.69 16.58
N TRP A 54 -6.84 26.64 16.66
CA TRP A 54 -6.08 25.84 17.64
C TRP A 54 -5.16 26.65 18.56
N ILE A 55 -5.59 27.83 19.00
CA ILE A 55 -4.79 28.80 19.80
C ILE A 55 -4.27 28.21 21.13
N LYS A 56 -4.91 27.15 21.66
CA LYS A 56 -4.50 26.47 22.90
C LYS A 56 -3.35 25.47 22.71
N TRP A 57 -2.98 25.19 21.46
CA TRP A 57 -1.96 24.23 21.08
C TRP A 57 -0.64 24.94 20.78
N ASN A 58 0.43 24.38 21.34
CA ASN A 58 1.81 24.74 21.02
C ASN A 58 2.54 23.50 20.53
N ASP A 59 3.76 23.70 20.03
CA ASP A 59 4.55 22.64 19.39
C ASP A 59 4.76 21.42 20.30
N VAL A 60 5.01 21.64 21.60
CA VAL A 60 5.26 20.54 22.57
C VAL A 60 4.00 19.70 22.80
N ARG A 61 2.82 20.35 22.91
CA ARG A 61 1.54 19.64 23.01
C ARG A 61 1.18 18.93 21.71
N ASP A 62 1.49 19.55 20.57
CA ASP A 62 1.25 18.98 19.25
C ASP A 62 2.11 17.73 19.03
N GLU A 63 3.38 17.76 19.46
CA GLU A 63 4.29 16.60 19.41
C GLU A 63 3.73 15.42 20.21
N LEU A 64 3.30 15.64 21.46
CA LEU A 64 2.70 14.59 22.29
C LEU A 64 1.41 14.03 21.67
N ALA A 65 0.56 14.91 21.13
CA ALA A 65 -0.67 14.50 20.46
C ALA A 65 -0.41 13.68 19.19
N ARG A 66 0.56 14.10 18.36
CA ARG A 66 1.00 13.36 17.16
C ARG A 66 1.51 11.97 17.53
N ALA A 67 2.38 11.88 18.54
CA ALA A 67 2.91 10.60 19.00
C ALA A 67 1.80 9.63 19.49
N SER A 68 0.67 10.15 19.97
CA SER A 68 -0.47 9.34 20.41
C SER A 68 -1.42 8.90 19.29
N CYS A 69 -1.35 9.49 18.09
CA CYS A 69 -2.29 9.22 17.00
C CYS A 69 -2.43 7.73 16.61
N PRO A 70 -1.35 6.94 16.48
CA PRO A 70 -1.47 5.52 16.16
C PRO A 70 -1.78 4.63 17.37
N CYS A 71 -1.79 5.18 18.58
CA CYS A 71 -1.84 4.41 19.83
C CYS A 71 -3.26 4.30 20.40
N TRP A 72 -3.60 3.14 20.95
CA TRP A 72 -4.83 3.00 21.74
C TRP A 72 -4.65 3.51 23.16
N ILE A 73 -5.04 4.77 23.41
CA ILE A 73 -4.86 5.43 24.70
C ILE A 73 -6.17 6.12 25.14
N PRO A 74 -6.55 5.99 26.42
CA PRO A 74 -7.72 6.69 26.93
C PRO A 74 -7.59 8.21 26.81
N ALA A 75 -8.58 8.86 26.19
CA ALA A 75 -8.62 10.32 26.06
C ALA A 75 -8.44 11.08 27.40
N PRO A 76 -9.00 10.64 28.55
CA PRO A 76 -8.76 11.33 29.83
C PRO A 76 -7.28 11.40 30.22
N MET A 77 -6.49 10.39 29.86
CA MET A 77 -5.06 10.34 30.15
C MET A 77 -4.29 11.37 29.32
N LEU A 78 -4.61 11.47 28.03
CA LEU A 78 -4.04 12.48 27.14
C LEU A 78 -4.38 13.89 27.63
N VAL A 79 -5.62 14.12 28.08
CA VAL A 79 -6.03 15.41 28.66
C VAL A 79 -5.19 15.78 29.89
N ILE A 80 -4.95 14.83 30.79
CA ILE A 80 -4.12 15.06 31.99
C ILE A 80 -2.68 15.41 31.57
N ALA A 81 -2.08 14.61 30.69
CA ALA A 81 -0.70 14.80 30.27
C ALA A 81 -0.49 16.12 29.49
N LEU A 82 -1.39 16.44 28.55
CA LEU A 82 -1.31 17.67 27.76
C LEU A 82 -1.48 18.93 28.63
N ASN A 83 -2.31 18.86 29.67
CA ASN A 83 -2.49 19.97 30.61
C ASN A 83 -1.35 20.13 31.62
N ALA A 84 -0.49 19.11 31.79
CA ALA A 84 0.75 19.26 32.54
C ALA A 84 1.81 20.09 31.78
N LEU A 85 1.67 20.21 30.46
CA LEU A 85 2.54 21.03 29.61
C LEU A 85 2.08 22.50 29.61
N PRO A 86 3.00 23.48 29.41
CA PRO A 86 2.66 24.90 29.36
C PRO A 86 1.57 25.22 28.34
N GLY A 87 0.66 26.13 28.69
CA GLY A 87 -0.37 26.67 27.78
C GLY A 87 -1.78 26.72 28.38
N PRO A 88 -2.77 27.24 27.65
CA PRO A 88 -4.16 27.34 28.12
C PRO A 88 -4.74 25.97 28.47
N LYS A 89 -5.69 25.90 29.40
CA LYS A 89 -6.32 24.62 29.79
C LYS A 89 -7.08 24.00 28.62
N LEU A 90 -6.79 22.73 28.32
CA LEU A 90 -7.45 21.91 27.32
C LEU A 90 -8.59 21.10 27.97
N THR A 91 -9.74 21.10 27.31
CA THR A 91 -10.88 20.23 27.61
C THR A 91 -10.75 18.89 26.88
N ALA A 92 -11.58 17.91 27.25
CA ALA A 92 -11.64 16.64 26.52
C ALA A 92 -11.97 16.84 25.04
N THR A 93 -12.90 17.74 24.72
CA THR A 93 -13.26 18.07 23.33
C THR A 93 -12.10 18.70 22.56
N ASP A 94 -11.34 19.62 23.19
CA ASP A 94 -10.16 20.21 22.55
C ASP A 94 -9.15 19.13 22.14
N VAL A 95 -8.94 18.12 23.00
CA VAL A 95 -8.01 17.01 22.77
C VAL A 95 -8.54 16.05 21.71
N THR A 96 -9.76 15.52 21.88
CA THR A 96 -10.34 14.55 20.94
C THR A 96 -10.40 15.11 19.52
N SER A 97 -10.93 16.33 19.34
CA SER A 97 -11.03 16.93 18.01
C SER A 97 -9.65 17.25 17.40
N ARG A 98 -8.64 17.60 18.21
CA ARG A 98 -7.29 17.80 17.67
C ARG A 98 -6.68 16.48 17.23
N ILE A 99 -6.85 15.41 18.01
CA ILE A 99 -6.35 14.07 17.65
C ILE A 99 -7.00 13.60 16.36
N GLU A 100 -8.32 13.73 16.21
CA GLU A 100 -9.02 13.38 14.96
C GLU A 100 -8.42 14.12 13.75
N VAL A 101 -8.21 15.44 13.87
CA VAL A 101 -7.57 16.22 12.79
C VAL A 101 -6.14 15.75 12.52
N LEU A 102 -5.35 15.45 13.55
CA LEU A 102 -3.99 14.96 13.38
C LEU A 102 -3.95 13.58 12.73
N GLN A 103 -4.88 12.69 13.07
CA GLN A 103 -5.00 11.36 12.46
C GLN A 103 -5.32 11.48 10.97
N GLU A 104 -6.23 12.38 10.59
CA GLU A 104 -6.52 12.68 9.18
C GLU A 104 -5.32 13.31 8.47
N GLU A 105 -4.60 14.24 9.11
CA GLU A 105 -3.40 14.88 8.53
C GLU A 105 -2.25 13.89 8.31
N LEU A 106 -2.05 12.96 9.25
CA LEU A 106 -0.95 12.00 9.23
C LEU A 106 -1.29 10.73 8.45
N GLY A 107 -2.57 10.41 8.30
CA GLY A 107 -3.01 9.11 7.81
C GLY A 107 -2.71 7.97 8.80
N GLU A 108 -2.62 8.28 10.09
CA GLU A 108 -2.31 7.33 11.16
C GLU A 108 -3.51 7.20 12.10
N TRP A 109 -4.11 6.00 12.18
CA TRP A 109 -5.19 5.70 13.11
C TRP A 109 -4.86 4.47 13.96
N PRO A 110 -5.38 4.39 15.20
CA PRO A 110 -5.25 3.20 16.03
C PRO A 110 -5.92 2.02 15.35
N ARG A 111 -5.18 0.92 15.16
CA ARG A 111 -5.70 -0.28 14.51
C ARG A 111 -6.34 -1.21 15.53
N ASP A 112 -7.59 -1.61 15.32
CA ASP A 112 -8.36 -2.41 16.29
C ASP A 112 -7.63 -3.69 16.74
N HIS A 113 -6.99 -4.39 15.81
CA HIS A 113 -6.28 -5.65 16.11
C HIS A 113 -5.03 -5.47 16.99
N LEU A 114 -4.54 -4.25 17.18
CA LEU A 114 -3.38 -3.94 18.03
C LEU A 114 -3.79 -3.37 19.39
N ARG A 115 -5.10 -3.19 19.64
CA ARG A 115 -5.63 -2.58 20.85
C ARG A 115 -5.18 -3.27 22.13
N SER A 116 -5.29 -4.59 22.20
CA SER A 116 -4.92 -5.36 23.38
C SER A 116 -3.43 -5.24 23.72
N GLY A 117 -2.56 -5.17 22.71
CA GLY A 117 -1.12 -4.97 22.89
C GLY A 117 -0.79 -3.59 23.43
N CYS A 118 -1.42 -2.55 22.88
CA CYS A 118 -1.29 -1.18 23.38
C CYS A 118 -1.77 -1.05 24.83
N GLU A 119 -2.95 -1.59 25.15
CA GLU A 119 -3.53 -1.55 26.49
C GLU A 119 -2.67 -2.31 27.52
N ALA A 120 -2.06 -3.43 27.12
CA ALA A 120 -1.14 -4.19 27.97
C ALA A 120 0.12 -3.39 28.31
N ILE A 121 0.78 -2.80 27.30
CA ILE A 121 1.96 -1.96 27.49
C ILE A 121 1.62 -0.74 28.35
N LEU A 122 0.49 -0.09 28.06
CA LEU A 122 0.03 1.07 28.81
C LEU A 122 -0.14 0.74 30.29
N LYS A 123 -0.79 -0.38 30.61
CA LYS A 123 -1.00 -0.82 31.98
C LYS A 123 0.32 -1.09 32.70
N GLU A 124 1.19 -1.88 32.08
CA GLU A 124 2.50 -2.24 32.62
C GLU A 124 3.33 -0.99 32.97
N GLU A 125 3.37 -0.03 32.05
CA GLU A 125 4.20 1.17 32.21
C GLU A 125 3.63 2.20 33.20
N ILE A 126 2.29 2.29 33.31
CA ILE A 126 1.66 3.11 34.35
C ILE A 126 2.00 2.56 35.73
N GLU A 127 1.97 1.24 35.91
CA GLU A 127 2.36 0.58 37.17
C GLU A 127 3.85 0.80 37.50
N ALA A 128 4.69 0.90 36.46
CA ALA A 128 6.11 1.24 36.60
C ALA A 128 6.38 2.74 36.88
N GLY A 129 5.38 3.60 36.75
CA GLY A 129 5.52 5.05 36.93
C GLY A 129 6.23 5.76 35.78
N THR A 130 6.23 5.16 34.58
CA THR A 130 6.89 5.70 33.39
C THR A 130 6.14 6.92 32.83
N GLU A 131 6.88 7.90 32.31
CA GLU A 131 6.29 9.09 31.68
C GLU A 131 5.55 8.76 30.38
N LEU A 132 4.40 9.41 30.14
CA LEU A 132 3.53 9.10 29.00
C LEU A 132 4.25 9.13 27.65
N MET A 133 5.15 10.09 27.41
CA MET A 133 5.91 10.14 26.14
C MET A 133 6.75 8.87 25.93
N ALA A 134 7.41 8.36 26.96
CA ALA A 134 8.16 7.11 26.86
C ALA A 134 7.23 5.91 26.59
N ILE A 135 6.04 5.90 27.23
CA ILE A 135 5.00 4.91 26.96
C ILE A 135 4.56 4.96 25.49
N LEU A 136 4.31 6.16 24.95
CA LEU A 136 3.94 6.36 23.54
C LEU A 136 4.99 5.77 22.61
N TYR A 137 6.27 6.07 22.83
CA TYR A 137 7.35 5.51 22.02
C TYR A 137 7.42 3.99 22.10
N ARG A 138 7.25 3.39 23.28
CA ARG A 138 7.21 1.93 23.45
C ARG A 138 6.01 1.32 22.70
N ILE A 139 4.83 1.92 22.80
CA ILE A 139 3.63 1.45 22.08
C ILE A 139 3.84 1.53 20.57
N ARG A 140 4.40 2.64 20.05
CA ARG A 140 4.70 2.78 18.61
C ARG A 140 5.68 1.71 18.12
N SER A 141 6.76 1.48 18.87
CA SER A 141 7.69 0.39 18.54
C SER A 141 7.02 -0.99 18.53
N HIS A 142 6.06 -1.23 19.41
CA HIS A 142 5.30 -2.47 19.41
C HIS A 142 4.37 -2.59 18.19
N ILE A 143 3.68 -1.51 17.84
CA ILE A 143 2.83 -1.45 16.64
C ILE A 143 3.65 -1.78 15.40
N ASP A 144 4.80 -1.13 15.21
CA ASP A 144 5.67 -1.35 14.04
C ASP A 144 6.13 -2.82 13.93
N GLN A 145 6.49 -3.43 15.07
CA GLN A 145 6.94 -4.83 15.12
C GLN A 145 5.81 -5.81 14.80
N GLU A 146 4.62 -5.61 15.37
CA GLU A 146 3.48 -6.49 15.14
C GLU A 146 2.98 -6.39 13.69
N GLU A 147 3.00 -5.19 13.11
CA GLU A 147 2.66 -4.99 11.70
C GLU A 147 3.65 -5.67 10.76
N ALA A 148 4.95 -5.54 11.04
CA ALA A 148 5.98 -6.24 10.28
C ALA A 148 5.78 -7.77 10.36
N ARG A 149 5.52 -8.30 11.55
CA ARG A 149 5.23 -9.73 11.75
C ARG A 149 4.02 -10.19 10.93
N LEU A 150 2.92 -9.46 10.99
CA LEU A 150 1.69 -9.78 10.25
C LEU A 150 1.89 -9.69 8.73
N HIS A 151 2.68 -8.72 8.27
CA HIS A 151 3.03 -8.60 6.86
C HIS A 151 3.81 -9.83 6.38
N GLU A 152 4.84 -10.24 7.12
CA GLU A 152 5.63 -11.43 6.80
C GLU A 152 4.79 -12.73 6.79
N GLU A 153 3.88 -12.88 7.75
CA GLU A 153 2.98 -14.02 7.83
C GLU A 153 2.05 -14.09 6.61
N ARG A 154 1.46 -12.96 6.22
CA ARG A 154 0.59 -12.86 5.02
C ARG A 154 1.37 -13.18 3.75
N GLU A 155 2.58 -12.65 3.60
CA GLU A 155 3.44 -12.91 2.45
C GLU A 155 3.86 -14.38 2.36
N ARG A 156 4.15 -15.02 3.51
CA ARG A 156 4.43 -16.45 3.56
C ARG A 156 3.20 -17.28 3.15
N ALA A 157 2.05 -17.01 3.76
CA ALA A 157 0.80 -17.69 3.45
C ALA A 157 0.36 -17.47 2.00
N TYR A 158 0.61 -16.30 1.42
CA TYR A 158 0.35 -16.03 0.01
C TYR A 158 1.28 -16.85 -0.90
N ARG A 159 2.59 -16.89 -0.60
CA ARG A 159 3.56 -17.70 -1.35
C ARG A 159 3.22 -19.19 -1.29
N GLU A 160 2.89 -19.71 -0.12
CA GLU A 160 2.50 -21.09 0.08
C GLU A 160 1.22 -21.44 -0.68
N ARG A 161 0.15 -20.62 -0.56
CA ARG A 161 -1.08 -20.83 -1.32
C ARG A 161 -0.86 -20.78 -2.82
N THR A 162 -0.04 -19.85 -3.29
CA THR A 162 0.28 -19.72 -4.72
C THR A 162 1.09 -20.92 -5.22
N ALA A 163 2.06 -21.40 -4.43
CA ALA A 163 2.85 -22.58 -4.75
C ALA A 163 1.99 -23.86 -4.74
N ALA A 164 1.12 -24.02 -3.74
CA ALA A 164 0.19 -25.13 -3.63
C ALA A 164 -0.80 -25.15 -4.80
N GLU A 165 -1.33 -23.99 -5.21
CA GLU A 165 -2.21 -23.89 -6.37
C GLU A 165 -1.48 -24.25 -7.66
N ARG A 166 -0.25 -23.76 -7.84
CA ARG A 166 0.59 -24.14 -9.00
C ARG A 166 0.83 -25.64 -9.05
N ALA A 167 1.24 -26.25 -7.93
CA ALA A 167 1.45 -27.68 -7.82
C ALA A 167 0.17 -28.49 -8.09
N ARG A 168 -0.99 -28.00 -7.62
CA ARG A 168 -2.30 -28.63 -7.88
C ARG A 168 -2.67 -28.60 -9.35
N ILE A 169 -2.47 -27.47 -10.02
CA ILE A 169 -2.76 -27.32 -11.45
C ILE A 169 -1.81 -28.22 -12.27
N GLU A 170 -0.52 -28.24 -11.92
CA GLU A 170 0.47 -29.11 -12.55
C GLU A 170 0.15 -30.59 -12.36
N ALA A 171 -0.16 -31.01 -11.13
CA ALA A 171 -0.57 -32.39 -10.83
C ALA A 171 -1.80 -32.82 -11.61
N ARG A 172 -2.79 -31.92 -11.78
CA ARG A 172 -3.97 -32.17 -12.62
C ARG A 172 -3.60 -32.44 -14.08
N PHE A 173 -2.69 -31.63 -14.64
CA PHE A 173 -2.20 -31.82 -16.01
C PHE A 173 -1.43 -33.16 -16.16
N LEU A 174 -0.55 -33.45 -15.19
CA LEU A 174 0.25 -34.69 -15.17
C LEU A 174 -0.60 -35.95 -15.00
N ALA A 175 -1.70 -35.87 -14.25
CA ALA A 175 -2.68 -36.95 -14.09
C ALA A 175 -3.49 -37.24 -15.37
N GLY A 176 -3.30 -36.48 -16.45
CA GLY A 176 -3.97 -36.69 -17.72
C GLY A 176 -5.35 -36.03 -17.83
N ALA A 177 -5.73 -35.19 -16.86
CA ALA A 177 -6.99 -34.45 -16.93
C ALA A 177 -6.88 -33.23 -17.86
N ASP A 178 -8.01 -32.90 -18.48
CA ASP A 178 -8.14 -31.66 -19.25
C ASP A 178 -7.84 -30.45 -18.35
N SER A 179 -7.02 -29.56 -18.86
CA SER A 179 -6.38 -28.51 -18.08
C SER A 179 -6.06 -27.31 -18.95
N LYS A 180 -6.13 -26.12 -18.34
CA LYS A 180 -5.74 -24.86 -18.99
C LYS A 180 -4.21 -24.80 -19.17
N TRP A 181 -3.73 -23.74 -19.81
CA TRP A 181 -2.30 -23.46 -19.95
C TRP A 181 -1.60 -23.47 -18.59
N THR A 182 -0.73 -24.46 -18.41
CA THR A 182 -0.05 -24.82 -17.17
C THR A 182 1.44 -24.92 -17.45
N PRO A 183 2.29 -24.15 -16.74
CA PRO A 183 3.73 -24.40 -16.78
C PRO A 183 4.02 -25.73 -16.08
N VAL A 184 4.93 -26.51 -16.64
CA VAL A 184 5.34 -27.82 -16.09
C VAL A 184 6.83 -27.79 -15.81
N ALA A 185 7.26 -28.35 -14.68
CA ALA A 185 8.64 -28.41 -14.22
C ALA A 185 9.35 -27.02 -14.21
N GLY A 186 8.60 -25.96 -13.90
CA GLY A 186 9.14 -24.59 -13.87
C GLY A 186 9.53 -24.02 -15.25
N SER A 187 9.16 -24.67 -16.35
CA SER A 187 9.44 -24.20 -17.70
C SER A 187 8.69 -22.92 -18.04
N LYS A 188 9.31 -22.06 -18.89
CA LYS A 188 8.64 -20.90 -19.50
C LYS A 188 7.58 -21.33 -20.54
N THR A 189 7.72 -22.54 -21.06
CA THR A 189 6.76 -23.18 -21.96
C THR A 189 5.54 -23.60 -21.15
N VAL A 190 4.35 -23.36 -21.69
CA VAL A 190 3.09 -23.77 -21.06
C VAL A 190 2.44 -24.86 -21.89
N TYR A 191 1.76 -25.76 -21.20
CA TYR A 191 1.08 -26.90 -21.77
C TYR A 191 -0.39 -26.85 -21.43
N CYS A 192 -1.26 -27.34 -22.30
CA CYS A 192 -2.65 -27.60 -21.94
C CYS A 192 -3.06 -28.98 -22.43
N ARG A 193 -4.09 -29.54 -21.79
CA ARG A 193 -4.73 -30.76 -22.26
C ARG A 193 -6.18 -30.48 -22.55
N MET A 194 -6.64 -30.91 -23.72
CA MET A 194 -8.04 -30.82 -24.08
C MET A 194 -8.44 -31.98 -24.97
N ASN A 195 -9.57 -32.60 -24.66
CA ASN A 195 -10.04 -33.81 -25.32
C ASN A 195 -8.95 -34.91 -25.32
N GLY A 196 -8.24 -35.04 -24.20
CA GLY A 196 -7.14 -36.00 -24.03
C GLY A 196 -5.84 -35.67 -24.76
N ARG A 197 -5.82 -34.67 -25.65
CA ARG A 197 -4.63 -34.28 -26.44
C ARG A 197 -3.79 -33.23 -25.73
N VAL A 198 -2.47 -33.33 -25.84
CA VAL A 198 -1.52 -32.38 -25.24
C VAL A 198 -1.08 -31.35 -26.27
N PHE A 199 -1.15 -30.08 -25.88
CA PHE A 199 -0.66 -28.95 -26.66
C PHE A 199 0.43 -28.22 -25.89
N ARG A 200 1.44 -27.77 -26.62
CA ARG A 200 2.59 -27.01 -26.13
C ARG A 200 2.58 -25.62 -26.75
N LEU A 201 2.79 -24.59 -25.93
CA LEU A 201 2.88 -23.21 -26.38
C LEU A 201 4.25 -22.63 -26.06
N VAL A 202 5.01 -22.32 -27.10
CA VAL A 202 6.36 -21.75 -27.01
C VAL A 202 6.31 -20.30 -27.43
N ARG A 203 6.92 -19.42 -26.63
CA ARG A 203 7.08 -18.01 -27.00
C ARG A 203 8.35 -17.85 -27.83
N THR A 204 8.16 -17.40 -29.06
CA THR A 204 9.25 -17.13 -30.02
C THR A 204 9.95 -15.80 -29.73
N VAL A 205 11.13 -15.60 -30.33
CA VAL A 205 11.96 -14.40 -30.16
C VAL A 205 11.26 -13.11 -30.63
N ASP A 206 10.37 -13.18 -31.62
CA ASP A 206 9.55 -12.04 -32.08
C ASP A 206 8.29 -11.84 -31.22
N GLY A 207 8.15 -12.59 -30.13
CA GLY A 207 7.06 -12.49 -29.16
C GLY A 207 5.79 -13.26 -29.53
N LYS A 208 5.72 -13.88 -30.72
CA LYS A 208 4.58 -14.72 -31.13
C LYS A 208 4.54 -16.06 -30.38
N GLN A 209 3.39 -16.70 -30.38
CA GLN A 209 3.16 -17.99 -29.76
C GLN A 209 3.14 -19.08 -30.83
N GLU A 210 4.06 -20.04 -30.75
CA GLU A 210 4.03 -21.26 -31.56
C GLU A 210 3.25 -22.33 -30.80
N LEU A 211 2.17 -22.82 -31.42
CA LEU A 211 1.32 -23.86 -30.89
C LEU A 211 1.68 -25.18 -31.57
N GLU A 212 2.04 -26.16 -30.76
CA GLU A 212 2.37 -27.50 -31.22
C GLU A 212 1.49 -28.52 -30.51
N ARG A 213 1.15 -29.59 -31.21
CA ARG A 213 0.60 -30.79 -30.59
C ARG A 213 1.75 -31.74 -30.28
N VAL A 214 1.80 -32.23 -29.06
CA VAL A 214 2.84 -33.17 -28.60
C VAL A 214 2.20 -34.46 -28.10
N ALA A 215 2.93 -35.57 -28.14
CA ALA A 215 2.45 -36.84 -27.59
C ALA A 215 2.38 -36.76 -26.05
N SER A 216 3.37 -36.13 -25.44
CA SER A 216 3.50 -35.94 -24.00
C SER A 216 4.25 -34.63 -23.71
N TYR A 217 4.22 -34.18 -22.45
CA TYR A 217 4.89 -32.92 -22.07
C TYR A 217 6.42 -32.97 -22.17
N ASN A 218 7.00 -34.18 -22.06
CA ASN A 218 8.42 -34.46 -22.22
C ASN A 218 8.82 -34.84 -23.66
N SER A 219 7.91 -34.71 -24.63
CA SER A 219 8.24 -34.91 -26.04
C SER A 219 9.09 -33.74 -26.55
N ASP A 220 10.26 -34.03 -27.13
CA ASP A 220 11.10 -33.00 -27.75
C ASP A 220 10.46 -32.45 -29.03
N THR A 221 9.86 -33.33 -29.83
CA THR A 221 9.21 -33.01 -31.10
C THR A 221 7.70 -32.87 -30.96
N GLY A 222 7.13 -31.87 -31.64
CA GLY A 222 5.69 -31.66 -31.77
C GLY A 222 5.28 -31.38 -33.21
N ILE A 223 4.00 -31.59 -33.52
CA ILE A 223 3.40 -31.21 -34.80
C ILE A 223 2.96 -29.75 -34.68
N LEU A 224 3.54 -28.87 -35.49
CA LEU A 224 3.16 -27.47 -35.53
C LEU A 224 1.71 -27.33 -35.99
N VAL A 225 0.86 -26.78 -35.12
CA VAL A 225 -0.54 -26.47 -35.43
C VAL A 225 -0.64 -25.08 -36.05
N GLY A 226 0.18 -24.14 -35.57
CA GLY A 226 0.23 -22.79 -36.14
C GLY A 226 0.97 -21.80 -35.25
N ARG A 227 1.09 -20.56 -35.76
CA ARG A 227 1.74 -19.45 -35.08
C ARG A 227 0.75 -18.31 -34.87
N TYR A 228 0.67 -17.83 -33.63
CA TYR A 228 -0.37 -16.93 -33.16
C TYR A 228 0.24 -15.66 -32.55
N ALA A 229 -0.45 -14.53 -32.67
CA ALA A 229 0.02 -13.28 -32.08
C ALA A 229 -0.09 -13.31 -30.55
N ARG A 230 -1.21 -13.83 -30.02
CA ARG A 230 -1.49 -13.88 -28.58
C ARG A 230 -1.89 -15.28 -28.14
N ARG A 231 -1.73 -15.54 -26.83
CA ARG A 231 -2.17 -16.80 -26.20
C ARG A 231 -3.68 -17.02 -26.35
N GLY A 232 -4.48 -15.95 -26.39
CA GLY A 232 -5.93 -16.03 -26.63
C GLY A 232 -6.26 -16.69 -27.97
N ASP A 233 -5.56 -16.30 -29.03
CA ASP A 233 -5.76 -16.83 -30.39
C ASP A 233 -5.39 -18.32 -30.45
N ALA A 234 -4.26 -18.70 -29.83
CA ALA A 234 -3.87 -20.11 -29.71
C ALA A 234 -4.90 -20.92 -28.90
N THR A 235 -5.50 -20.34 -27.87
CA THR A 235 -6.57 -20.99 -27.08
C THR A 235 -7.81 -21.23 -27.93
N ALA A 236 -8.19 -20.29 -28.78
CA ALA A 236 -9.30 -20.44 -29.72
C ALA A 236 -9.02 -21.56 -30.73
N ALA A 237 -7.81 -21.60 -31.29
CA ALA A 237 -7.41 -22.67 -32.20
C ALA A 237 -7.44 -24.06 -31.54
N VAL A 238 -6.93 -24.17 -30.30
CA VAL A 238 -6.97 -25.42 -29.53
C VAL A 238 -8.41 -25.92 -29.38
N ARG A 239 -9.39 -25.04 -29.13
CA ARG A 239 -10.83 -25.39 -29.02
C ARG A 239 -11.40 -26.07 -30.24
N GLU A 240 -10.89 -25.74 -31.43
CA GLU A 240 -11.32 -26.39 -32.65
C GLU A 240 -10.49 -27.64 -32.94
N VAL A 241 -9.17 -27.53 -32.88
CA VAL A 241 -8.23 -28.59 -33.30
C VAL A 241 -8.30 -29.80 -32.38
N ALA A 242 -8.63 -29.63 -31.10
CA ALA A 242 -8.73 -30.75 -30.16
C ALA A 242 -9.84 -31.76 -30.52
N TYR A 243 -10.87 -31.35 -31.27
CA TYR A 243 -12.00 -32.20 -31.64
C TYR A 243 -11.99 -32.64 -33.10
N LYS A 244 -11.11 -32.08 -33.93
CA LYS A 244 -10.96 -32.52 -35.32
C LYS A 244 -10.24 -33.87 -35.37
N PRO A 245 -10.59 -34.77 -36.31
CA PRO A 245 -9.80 -35.98 -36.54
C PRO A 245 -8.35 -35.61 -36.86
N ASP A 246 -7.43 -36.50 -36.50
CA ASP A 246 -6.02 -36.27 -36.77
C ASP A 246 -5.84 -36.12 -38.28
N PHE A 247 -5.32 -34.98 -38.73
CA PHE A 247 -4.74 -34.86 -40.05
C PHE A 247 -3.43 -35.67 -40.01
N LEU A 248 -3.56 -36.99 -40.14
CA LEU A 248 -2.46 -37.85 -40.53
C LEU A 248 -2.09 -37.47 -41.97
N PRO A 249 -0.83 -37.11 -42.29
CA PRO A 249 -0.26 -37.55 -43.54
C PRO A 249 -0.11 -39.08 -43.54
#